data_AF-A0A063Z9F3-F1
#
_entry.id   AF-A0A063Z9F3-F1
#
_cell.length_a   1.000
_cell.length_b   1.000
_cell.length_c   1.000
_cell.angle_alpha   90.00
_cell.angle_beta   90.00
_cell.angle_gamma   90.00
#
_symmetry.space_group_name_H-M   'P 1'
#
loop_
_entity.id
_entity.type
_entity.pdbx_description
1 polymer ?
#
loop_
_entity_poly.entity_id
_entity_poly.type
_entity_poly.pdbx_seq_one_letter_code
_entity_poly.pdbx_strand_id
1 'polypeptide(L)'
;MSTLESYLDALHQGVYQVVVPKALVTEPLEPDWKRSPINVPSAGTIASYRRGQYHAHETVSDYRVHMDRYDPEKNPLMHLIDDAPLVLMVYETMDTILVTGRDATRKDPLQRLADQHMSWKLRMGFGVLLWAIATILLILAFSDVTAFFALILPSLVLFIGLLTIVRGIRQRDRKEHADRDIVRGSLVAVAGVALFVFWELYLVLILLVLVIWFFSSAAVTLLRVIRERGNLPNGFWYTLGLGVSSLVLGILAVTLPEELVDLLVILLAGIVLMAGAFLVLDAYGLRNAARLMEEGGFA
;
A
#
# COMPACT_ATOMS: atom_id res chain seq x y z
N MET A 1 41.47 0.07 -8.38
CA MET A 1 40.50 -0.66 -7.56
C MET A 1 39.19 0.10 -7.67
N SER A 2 38.06 -0.60 -7.81
CA SER A 2 36.74 -0.02 -8.02
C SER A 2 35.85 -0.30 -6.82
N THR A 3 35.33 0.76 -6.23
CA THR A 3 34.38 0.71 -5.11
C THR A 3 32.96 0.91 -5.64
N LEU A 4 31.93 0.56 -4.85
CA LEU A 4 30.54 0.73 -5.27
C LEU A 4 30.20 2.20 -5.56
N GLU A 5 30.77 3.13 -4.79
CA GLU A 5 30.57 4.58 -4.91
C GLU A 5 31.00 5.13 -6.26
N SER A 6 32.02 4.52 -6.87
CA SER A 6 32.54 4.96 -8.18
C SER A 6 31.52 4.85 -9.32
N TYR A 7 30.40 4.15 -9.08
CA TYR A 7 29.32 3.96 -10.04
C TYR A 7 28.05 4.76 -9.70
N LEU A 8 28.02 5.52 -8.61
CA LEU A 8 26.78 6.14 -8.08
C LEU A 8 26.51 7.57 -8.57
N ASP A 9 27.42 8.19 -9.32
CA ASP A 9 27.27 9.56 -9.81
C ASP A 9 25.97 9.78 -10.61
N ALA A 10 25.51 8.74 -11.31
CA ALA A 10 24.26 8.76 -12.04
C ALA A 10 23.03 9.04 -11.14
N LEU A 11 23.06 8.64 -9.86
CA LEU A 11 21.98 8.90 -8.90
C LEU A 11 21.80 10.40 -8.65
N HIS A 12 22.89 11.18 -8.67
CA HIS A 12 22.84 12.65 -8.53
C HIS A 12 22.35 13.36 -9.79
N GLN A 13 22.29 12.64 -10.91
CA GLN A 13 21.81 13.14 -12.19
C GLN A 13 20.34 12.77 -12.45
N GLY A 14 19.65 12.25 -11.44
CA GLY A 14 18.23 11.88 -11.51
C GLY A 14 17.95 10.45 -11.99
N VAL A 15 18.98 9.60 -12.10
CA VAL A 15 18.77 8.16 -12.29
C VAL A 15 18.22 7.57 -11.00
N TYR A 16 17.08 6.91 -11.07
CA TYR A 16 16.39 6.38 -9.89
C TYR A 16 17.16 5.24 -9.20
N GLN A 17 17.77 4.35 -10.00
CA GLN A 17 18.50 3.19 -9.51
C GLN A 17 19.67 2.86 -10.43
N VAL A 18 20.83 2.55 -9.85
CA VAL A 18 22.01 2.05 -10.56
C VAL A 18 22.19 0.57 -10.24
N VAL A 19 22.43 -0.24 -11.27
CA VAL A 19 22.75 -1.66 -11.15
C VAL A 19 24.23 -1.87 -11.43
N VAL A 20 24.98 -2.34 -10.44
CA VAL A 20 26.43 -2.55 -10.51
C VAL A 20 26.72 -4.04 -10.36
N PRO A 21 27.21 -4.73 -11.41
CA PRO A 21 27.64 -6.12 -11.30
C PRO A 21 28.70 -6.30 -10.20
N LYS A 22 28.57 -7.35 -9.38
CA LYS A 22 29.53 -7.65 -8.31
C LYS A 22 30.96 -7.81 -8.81
N ALA A 23 31.11 -8.36 -10.02
CA ALA A 23 32.41 -8.52 -10.67
C ALA A 23 33.17 -7.19 -10.88
N LEU A 24 32.45 -6.05 -10.87
CA LEU A 24 33.04 -4.72 -11.01
C LEU A 24 33.37 -4.06 -9.67
N VAL A 25 32.93 -4.60 -8.53
CA VAL A 25 33.22 -4.05 -7.20
C VAL A 25 34.32 -4.89 -6.58
N THR A 26 35.56 -4.39 -6.65
CA THR A 26 36.75 -5.13 -6.21
C THR A 26 37.08 -4.94 -4.73
N GLU A 27 36.45 -3.96 -4.07
CA GLU A 27 36.67 -3.63 -2.67
C GLU A 27 35.45 -4.00 -1.79
N PRO A 28 35.67 -4.37 -0.52
CA PRO A 28 34.58 -4.62 0.41
C PRO A 28 33.80 -3.33 0.71
N LEU A 29 32.50 -3.46 0.99
CA LEU A 29 31.61 -2.33 1.30
C LEU A 29 31.84 -1.72 2.70
N GLU A 30 32.45 -2.47 3.62
CA GLU A 30 32.69 -2.01 4.99
C GLU A 30 33.93 -1.09 5.05
N PRO A 31 33.92 -0.02 5.89
CA PRO A 31 33.08 0.18 7.07
C PRO A 31 31.90 1.16 6.93
N ASP A 32 31.82 1.93 5.84
CA ASP A 32 30.84 3.02 5.72
C ASP A 32 29.42 2.56 5.38
N TRP A 33 29.29 1.37 4.78
CA TRP A 33 28.01 0.73 4.50
C TRP A 33 27.55 -0.10 5.68
N LYS A 34 26.52 0.37 6.38
CA LYS A 34 25.90 -0.34 7.49
C LYS A 34 24.87 -1.33 6.96
N ARG A 35 24.97 -2.61 7.34
CA ARG A 35 23.96 -3.61 7.00
C ARG A 35 22.64 -3.29 7.70
N SER A 36 21.55 -3.22 6.94
CA SER A 36 20.21 -3.01 7.49
C SER A 36 19.73 -4.28 8.21
N PRO A 37 19.22 -4.19 9.46
CA PRO A 37 18.63 -5.33 10.17
C PRO A 37 17.26 -5.73 9.57
N ILE A 38 16.59 -4.80 8.88
CA ILE A 38 15.32 -5.03 8.20
C ILE A 38 15.61 -5.07 6.70
N ASN A 39 15.51 -6.26 6.11
CA ASN A 39 15.64 -6.47 4.68
C ASN A 39 14.23 -6.35 4.08
N VAL A 40 13.79 -5.15 3.70
CA VAL A 40 12.53 -5.01 2.96
C VAL A 40 12.79 -5.65 1.58
N PRO A 41 12.11 -6.74 1.23
CA PRO A 41 12.55 -7.60 0.15
C PRO A 41 12.15 -7.01 -1.21
N SER A 42 13.13 -6.50 -1.95
CA SER A 42 13.06 -6.52 -3.42
C SER A 42 13.41 -7.93 -3.92
N ALA A 43 12.79 -8.37 -5.01
CA ALA A 43 12.92 -9.75 -5.49
C ALA A 43 14.41 -10.13 -5.72
N GLY A 44 14.88 -11.19 -5.03
CA GLY A 44 16.24 -11.70 -5.16
C GLY A 44 17.30 -11.04 -4.26
N THR A 45 16.89 -10.13 -3.35
CA THR A 45 17.81 -9.44 -2.43
C THR A 45 18.24 -10.32 -1.26
N ILE A 46 19.55 -10.53 -1.12
CA ILE A 46 20.18 -11.33 -0.06
C ILE A 46 20.60 -10.50 1.16
N ALA A 47 20.92 -9.22 0.96
CA ALA A 47 21.22 -8.27 2.02
C ALA A 47 20.92 -6.84 1.56
N SER A 48 20.66 -5.96 2.52
CA SER A 48 20.53 -4.52 2.25
C SER A 48 21.53 -3.75 3.10
N TYR A 49 22.12 -2.71 2.51
CA TYR A 49 23.12 -1.86 3.12
C TYR A 49 22.73 -0.40 2.98
N ARG A 50 23.14 0.42 3.94
CA ARG A 50 22.86 1.85 3.99
C ARG A 50 24.12 2.66 4.20
N ARG A 51 24.22 3.79 3.50
CA ARG A 51 25.29 4.77 3.65
C ARG A 51 24.70 6.17 3.44
N GLY A 52 24.28 6.82 4.51
CA GLY A 52 23.59 8.11 4.45
C GLY A 52 22.29 8.00 3.65
N GLN A 53 22.21 8.73 2.53
CA GLN A 53 21.08 8.68 1.60
C GLN A 53 21.10 7.47 0.66
N TYR A 54 22.20 6.72 0.56
CA TYR A 54 22.24 5.57 -0.33
C TYR A 54 21.70 4.31 0.32
N HIS A 55 20.94 3.58 -0.46
CA HIS A 55 20.42 2.27 -0.10
C HIS A 55 20.78 1.26 -1.18
N ALA A 56 21.60 0.28 -0.81
CA ALA A 56 22.07 -0.77 -1.69
C ALA A 56 21.40 -2.09 -1.34
N HIS A 57 20.77 -2.71 -2.33
CA HIS A 57 20.31 -4.09 -2.27
C HIS A 57 21.34 -4.98 -2.95
N GLU A 58 21.87 -5.93 -2.20
CA GLU A 58 22.76 -6.96 -2.71
C GLU A 58 21.92 -8.12 -3.23
N THR A 59 22.16 -8.53 -4.47
CA THR A 59 21.62 -9.76 -5.07
C THR A 59 22.75 -10.79 -5.26
N VAL A 60 22.45 -11.91 -5.91
CA VAL A 60 23.48 -12.92 -6.24
C VAL A 60 24.53 -12.36 -7.22
N SER A 61 24.10 -11.53 -8.18
CA SER A 61 24.92 -11.07 -9.31
C SER A 61 25.34 -9.59 -9.24
N ASP A 62 24.58 -8.75 -8.55
CA ASP A 62 24.69 -7.30 -8.63
C ASP A 62 24.36 -6.60 -7.31
N TYR A 63 24.77 -5.33 -7.23
CA TYR A 63 24.29 -4.36 -6.28
C TYR A 63 23.32 -3.42 -6.98
N ARG A 64 22.12 -3.27 -6.43
CA ARG A 64 21.13 -2.30 -6.89
C ARG A 64 21.06 -1.17 -5.91
N VAL A 65 21.51 0.01 -6.31
CA VAL A 65 21.63 1.16 -5.42
C VAL A 65 20.66 2.24 -5.84
N HIS A 66 19.86 2.73 -4.89
CA HIS A 66 19.05 3.93 -5.05
C HIS A 66 19.44 4.97 -3.99
N MET A 67 19.01 6.21 -4.20
CA MET A 67 19.26 7.32 -3.28
C MET A 67 17.94 7.81 -2.69
N ASP A 68 17.79 7.64 -1.38
CA ASP A 68 16.74 8.21 -0.57
C ASP A 68 16.94 9.73 -0.47
N ARG A 69 15.86 10.50 -0.43
CA ARG A 69 15.94 11.96 -0.36
C ARG A 69 16.34 12.43 1.03
N TYR A 70 15.97 11.68 2.06
CA TYR A 70 16.35 11.95 3.44
C TYR A 70 17.15 10.80 4.00
N ASP A 71 18.30 11.12 4.59
CA ASP A 71 19.03 10.18 5.42
C ASP A 71 18.13 9.77 6.59
N PRO A 72 17.69 8.49 6.68
CA PRO A 72 16.77 8.04 7.72
C PRO A 72 17.38 8.10 9.13
N GLU A 73 18.71 8.13 9.28
CA GLU A 73 19.35 8.34 10.58
C GLU A 73 19.21 9.80 11.04
N LYS A 74 19.21 10.75 10.11
CA LYS A 74 19.15 12.19 10.42
C LYS A 74 17.73 12.74 10.42
N ASN A 75 16.89 12.29 9.50
CA ASN A 75 15.53 12.79 9.29
C ASN A 75 14.52 11.64 9.06
N PRO A 76 14.30 10.77 10.05
CA PRO A 76 13.47 9.57 9.90
C PRO A 76 12.01 9.88 9.51
N LEU A 77 11.45 10.97 10.01
CA LEU A 77 10.08 11.39 9.68
C LEU A 77 9.96 11.84 8.22
N MET A 78 10.90 12.63 7.73
CA MET A 78 10.86 13.09 6.34
C MET A 78 11.14 11.96 5.36
N HIS A 79 12.00 11.00 5.72
CA HIS A 79 12.19 9.77 4.94
C HIS A 79 10.86 9.00 4.78
N LEU A 80 10.10 8.82 5.87
CA LEU A 80 8.81 8.10 5.78
C LEU A 80 7.77 8.85 4.94
N ILE A 81 7.77 10.18 4.96
CA ILE A 81 6.79 11.01 4.24
C ILE A 81 7.12 11.13 2.75
N ASP A 82 8.40 11.36 2.42
CA ASP A 82 8.83 11.71 1.05
C ASP A 82 9.38 10.51 0.26
N ASP A 83 10.03 9.54 0.92
CA ASP A 83 10.74 8.44 0.24
C ASP A 83 9.94 7.13 0.18
N ALA A 84 8.83 7.04 0.90
CA ALA A 84 7.87 5.94 0.81
C ALA A 84 6.58 6.43 0.14
N PRO A 85 6.49 6.47 -1.20
CA PRO A 85 5.21 6.70 -1.86
C PRO A 85 4.30 5.56 -1.45
N LEU A 86 3.31 5.85 -0.60
CA LEU A 86 2.35 4.88 -0.08
C LEU A 86 1.70 4.07 -1.22
N VAL A 87 1.60 4.67 -2.42
CA VAL A 87 1.12 4.02 -3.66
C VAL A 87 2.09 2.96 -4.21
N LEU A 88 3.41 3.23 -4.25
CA LEU A 88 4.40 2.24 -4.68
C LEU A 88 4.50 1.12 -3.64
N MET A 89 4.47 1.47 -2.35
CA MET A 89 4.47 0.48 -1.29
C MET A 89 3.22 -0.40 -1.36
N VAL A 90 2.03 0.14 -1.63
CA VAL A 90 0.80 -0.66 -1.80
C VAL A 90 0.88 -1.51 -3.07
N TYR A 91 1.31 -0.97 -4.21
CA TYR A 91 1.46 -1.72 -5.46
C TYR A 91 2.48 -2.86 -5.33
N GLU A 92 3.68 -2.57 -4.83
CA GLU A 92 4.73 -3.56 -4.60
C GLU A 92 4.35 -4.54 -3.50
N THR A 93 3.65 -4.12 -2.43
CA THR A 93 3.15 -5.05 -1.41
C THR A 93 2.06 -5.96 -1.99
N MET A 94 1.17 -5.44 -2.84
CA MET A 94 0.18 -6.26 -3.54
C MET A 94 0.85 -7.24 -4.50
N ASP A 95 1.78 -6.78 -5.33
CA ASP A 95 2.54 -7.61 -6.28
C ASP A 95 3.37 -8.67 -5.53
N THR A 96 4.07 -8.28 -4.46
CA THR A 96 4.89 -9.19 -3.64
C THR A 96 4.03 -10.19 -2.86
N ILE A 97 2.88 -9.81 -2.29
CA ILE A 97 1.97 -10.77 -1.64
C ILE A 97 1.35 -11.72 -2.67
N LEU A 98 1.05 -11.24 -3.88
CA LEU A 98 0.44 -12.03 -4.95
C LEU A 98 1.43 -12.92 -5.71
N VAL A 99 2.70 -12.52 -5.82
CA VAL A 99 3.78 -13.23 -6.54
C VAL A 99 4.60 -14.13 -5.61
N THR A 100 4.84 -13.73 -4.36
CA THR A 100 5.87 -14.37 -3.51
C THR A 100 5.33 -15.55 -2.68
N GLY A 101 4.02 -15.65 -2.45
CA GLY A 101 3.45 -16.72 -1.62
C GLY A 101 3.55 -18.14 -2.20
N ARG A 102 3.68 -18.29 -3.53
CA ARG A 102 3.52 -19.59 -4.21
C ARG A 102 4.60 -19.94 -5.24
N ASP A 103 5.23 -18.97 -5.89
CA ASP A 103 6.20 -19.24 -6.97
C ASP A 103 7.64 -19.50 -6.49
N ALA A 104 8.01 -19.06 -5.28
CA ALA A 104 9.39 -19.15 -4.79
C ALA A 104 9.89 -20.59 -4.53
N THR A 105 9.03 -21.62 -4.58
CA THR A 105 9.40 -23.01 -4.25
C THR A 105 8.96 -24.09 -5.25
N ARG A 106 8.24 -23.77 -6.33
CA ARG A 106 7.56 -24.80 -7.14
C ARG A 106 8.27 -25.11 -8.46
N LYS A 107 8.71 -26.36 -8.58
CA LYS A 107 9.31 -26.95 -9.79
C LYS A 107 8.30 -27.73 -10.66
N ASP A 108 7.05 -27.91 -10.22
CA ASP A 108 6.05 -28.77 -10.88
C ASP A 108 5.07 -27.97 -11.79
N PRO A 109 5.07 -28.20 -13.11
CA PRO A 109 4.18 -27.54 -14.07
C PRO A 109 2.68 -27.76 -13.81
N LEU A 110 2.26 -28.96 -13.38
CA LEU A 110 0.85 -29.30 -13.17
C LEU A 110 0.27 -28.57 -11.96
N GLN A 111 1.07 -28.46 -10.90
CA GLN A 111 0.68 -27.72 -9.71
C GLN A 111 0.59 -26.20 -9.99
N ARG A 112 1.46 -25.67 -10.87
CA ARG A 112 1.39 -24.28 -11.34
C ARG A 112 0.12 -24.02 -12.14
N LEU A 113 -0.28 -24.94 -13.03
CA LEU A 113 -1.51 -24.81 -13.80
C LEU A 113 -2.77 -24.80 -12.90
N ALA A 114 -2.84 -25.72 -11.92
CA ALA A 114 -3.94 -25.77 -10.96
C ALA A 114 -4.03 -24.49 -10.11
N ASP A 115 -2.88 -23.95 -9.69
CA ASP A 115 -2.81 -22.70 -8.95
C ASP A 115 -3.24 -21.51 -9.78
N GLN A 116 -2.82 -21.43 -11.04
CA GLN A 116 -3.27 -20.40 -11.97
C GLN A 116 -4.78 -20.46 -12.16
N HIS A 117 -5.36 -21.65 -12.32
CA HIS A 117 -6.81 -21.85 -12.43
C HIS A 117 -7.58 -21.34 -11.21
N MET A 118 -7.08 -21.61 -10.01
CA MET A 118 -7.69 -21.10 -8.80
C MET A 118 -7.52 -19.58 -8.68
N SER A 119 -6.31 -19.08 -8.98
CA SER A 119 -5.94 -17.68 -8.81
C SER A 119 -6.74 -16.77 -9.73
N TRP A 120 -6.88 -17.12 -11.02
CA TRP A 120 -7.65 -16.29 -11.94
C TRP A 120 -9.14 -16.25 -11.57
N LYS A 121 -9.73 -17.36 -11.13
CA LYS A 121 -11.14 -17.40 -10.70
C LYS A 121 -11.37 -16.52 -9.47
N LEU A 122 -10.48 -16.60 -8.48
CA LEU A 122 -10.55 -15.78 -7.28
C LEU A 122 -10.35 -14.30 -7.60
N ARG A 123 -9.33 -13.94 -8.39
CA ARG A 123 -9.08 -12.54 -8.80
C ARG A 123 -10.25 -11.97 -9.60
N MET A 124 -10.84 -12.76 -10.51
CA MET A 124 -12.05 -12.39 -11.24
C MET A 124 -13.24 -12.13 -10.29
N GLY A 125 -13.49 -13.07 -9.37
CA GLY A 125 -14.59 -12.94 -8.39
C GLY A 125 -14.42 -11.74 -7.47
N PHE A 126 -13.21 -11.52 -6.94
CA PHE A 126 -12.92 -10.35 -6.11
C PHE A 126 -12.98 -9.05 -6.90
N GLY A 127 -12.50 -9.03 -8.15
CA GLY A 127 -12.60 -7.86 -9.01
C GLY A 127 -14.04 -7.43 -9.27
N VAL A 128 -14.92 -8.38 -9.59
CA VAL A 128 -16.36 -8.14 -9.75
C VAL A 128 -17.01 -7.67 -8.44
N LEU A 129 -16.62 -8.27 -7.31
CA LEU A 129 -17.10 -7.84 -5.99
C LEU A 129 -16.68 -6.39 -5.68
N LEU A 130 -15.44 -6.01 -5.97
CA LEU A 130 -14.96 -4.64 -5.79
C LEU A 130 -15.72 -3.66 -6.68
N TRP A 131 -16.05 -4.02 -7.93
CA TRP A 131 -16.92 -3.20 -8.78
C TRP A 131 -18.32 -3.02 -8.20
N ALA A 132 -18.92 -4.07 -7.64
CA ALA A 132 -20.20 -3.95 -6.96
C ALA A 132 -20.12 -3.00 -5.75
N ILE A 133 -19.06 -3.12 -4.93
CA ILE A 133 -18.81 -2.23 -3.79
C ILE A 133 -18.60 -0.78 -4.27
N ALA A 134 -17.77 -0.55 -5.28
CA ALA A 134 -17.54 0.79 -5.85
C ALA A 134 -18.83 1.42 -6.38
N THR A 135 -19.67 0.62 -7.04
CA THR A 135 -20.97 1.09 -7.54
C THR A 135 -21.89 1.50 -6.39
N ILE A 136 -21.96 0.71 -5.31
CA ILE A 136 -22.72 1.06 -4.10
C ILE A 136 -22.18 2.35 -3.47
N LEU A 137 -20.86 2.48 -3.35
CA LEU A 137 -20.23 3.70 -2.80
C LEU A 137 -20.55 4.93 -3.65
N LEU A 138 -20.52 4.82 -4.99
CA LEU A 138 -20.92 5.90 -5.89
C LEU A 138 -22.38 6.29 -5.69
N ILE A 139 -23.30 5.31 -5.61
CA ILE A 139 -24.71 5.59 -5.36
C ILE A 139 -24.87 6.34 -4.03
N LEU A 140 -24.25 5.85 -2.96
CA LEU A 140 -24.30 6.48 -1.64
C LEU A 140 -23.75 7.91 -1.66
N ALA A 141 -22.65 8.14 -2.37
CA ALA A 141 -22.04 9.46 -2.51
C ALA A 141 -22.94 10.50 -3.17
N PHE A 142 -23.88 10.08 -4.02
CA PHE A 142 -24.85 10.98 -4.65
C PHE A 142 -26.21 11.01 -3.95
N SER A 143 -26.51 10.04 -3.08
CA SER A 143 -27.81 9.92 -2.43
C SER A 143 -27.79 10.30 -0.95
N ASP A 144 -26.99 9.60 -0.15
CA ASP A 144 -26.92 9.78 1.30
C ASP A 144 -25.71 9.01 1.85
N VAL A 145 -24.62 9.74 2.10
CA VAL A 145 -23.41 9.18 2.69
C VAL A 145 -23.58 8.88 4.19
N THR A 146 -24.55 9.50 4.85
CA THR A 146 -24.85 9.24 6.26
C THR A 146 -25.18 7.77 6.49
N ALA A 147 -25.90 7.13 5.57
CA ALA A 147 -26.21 5.71 5.62
C ALA A 147 -24.95 4.82 5.65
N PHE A 148 -23.85 5.24 5.00
CA PHE A 148 -22.59 4.51 5.05
C PHE A 148 -22.05 4.44 6.49
N PHE A 149 -22.04 5.58 7.18
CA PHE A 149 -21.49 5.72 8.52
C PHE A 149 -22.45 5.24 9.62
N ALA A 150 -23.75 5.52 9.49
CA ALA A 150 -24.74 5.17 10.50
C ALA A 150 -25.16 3.69 10.45
N LEU A 151 -25.09 3.07 9.27
CA LEU A 151 -25.63 1.72 9.06
C LEU A 151 -24.61 0.74 8.47
N ILE A 152 -24.04 1.03 7.31
CA ILE A 152 -23.26 0.03 6.54
C ILE A 152 -21.97 -0.34 7.27
N LEU A 153 -21.16 0.64 7.65
CA LEU A 153 -19.88 0.42 8.34
C LEU A 153 -20.09 -0.27 9.71
N PRO A 154 -20.98 0.20 10.60
CA PRO A 154 -21.27 -0.50 11.86
C PRO A 154 -21.79 -1.92 11.65
N SER A 155 -22.68 -2.14 10.67
CA SER A 155 -23.20 -3.48 10.35
C SER A 155 -22.09 -4.42 9.91
N LEU A 156 -21.18 -3.95 9.05
CA LEU A 156 -20.06 -4.73 8.56
C LEU A 156 -19.12 -5.13 9.71
N VAL A 157 -18.77 -4.17 10.58
CA VAL A 157 -17.92 -4.43 11.75
C VAL A 157 -18.59 -5.43 12.69
N LEU A 158 -19.87 -5.24 12.99
CA LEU A 158 -20.63 -6.16 13.82
C LEU A 158 -20.69 -7.56 13.21
N PHE A 159 -20.98 -7.67 11.92
CA PHE A 159 -21.03 -8.94 11.20
C PHE A 159 -19.69 -9.67 11.22
N ILE A 160 -18.57 -8.97 10.99
CA ILE A 160 -17.22 -9.54 11.08
C ILE A 160 -16.93 -10.04 12.51
N GLY A 161 -17.33 -9.27 13.53
CA GLY A 161 -17.23 -9.67 14.93
C GLY A 161 -17.98 -10.98 15.20
N LEU A 162 -19.26 -11.05 14.79
CA LEU A 162 -20.10 -12.23 14.94
C LEU A 162 -19.54 -13.46 14.20
N LEU A 163 -19.07 -13.28 12.95
CA LEU A 163 -18.43 -14.36 12.20
C LEU A 163 -17.18 -14.90 12.91
N THR A 164 -16.38 -14.02 13.50
CA THR A 164 -15.17 -14.39 14.26
C THR A 164 -15.53 -15.20 15.50
N ILE A 165 -16.61 -14.81 16.22
CA ILE A 165 -17.14 -15.58 17.35
C ILE A 165 -17.61 -16.97 16.89
N VAL A 166 -18.43 -17.05 15.84
CA VAL A 166 -18.94 -18.32 15.31
C VAL A 166 -17.79 -19.24 14.90
N ARG A 167 -16.75 -18.69 14.27
CA ARG A 167 -15.54 -19.43 13.91
C ARG A 167 -14.81 -19.96 15.15
N GLY A 168 -14.64 -19.13 16.18
CA GLY A 168 -14.04 -19.54 17.45
C GLY A 168 -14.82 -20.66 18.13
N ILE A 169 -16.15 -20.57 18.16
CA ILE A 169 -17.03 -21.62 18.72
C ILE A 169 -16.90 -22.94 17.93
N ARG A 170 -16.90 -22.89 16.59
CA ARG A 170 -16.75 -24.09 15.75
C ARG A 170 -15.38 -24.73 15.86
N GLN A 171 -14.33 -23.96 16.19
CA GLN A 171 -12.96 -24.44 16.30
C GLN A 171 -12.54 -24.73 17.76
N ARG A 172 -13.51 -24.75 18.70
CA ARG A 172 -13.28 -24.98 20.13
C ARG A 172 -12.54 -26.28 20.44
N ASP A 173 -12.74 -27.30 19.61
CA ASP A 173 -12.04 -28.59 19.73
C ASP A 173 -10.52 -28.49 19.46
N ARG A 174 -10.05 -27.42 18.80
CA ARG A 174 -8.63 -27.17 18.51
C ARG A 174 -7.92 -26.31 19.58
N LYS A 175 -8.59 -26.03 20.70
CA LYS A 175 -8.18 -25.45 22.02
C LYS A 175 -7.24 -24.24 22.08
N GLU A 176 -6.21 -24.12 21.25
CA GLU A 176 -5.15 -23.13 21.46
C GLU A 176 -5.48 -21.74 20.89
N HIS A 177 -6.39 -21.67 19.89
CA HIS A 177 -6.74 -20.41 19.21
C HIS A 177 -8.22 -20.00 19.35
N ALA A 178 -9.08 -20.92 19.78
CA ALA A 178 -10.53 -20.72 19.80
C ALA A 178 -10.97 -19.63 20.78
N ASP A 179 -10.44 -19.63 22.00
CA ASP A 179 -10.82 -18.66 23.02
C ASP A 179 -10.35 -17.24 22.64
N ARG A 180 -9.17 -17.12 22.02
CA ARG A 180 -8.65 -15.84 21.54
C ARG A 180 -9.52 -15.27 20.43
N ASP A 181 -10.01 -16.10 19.52
CA ASP A 181 -10.88 -15.68 18.43
C ASP A 181 -12.27 -15.26 18.97
N ILE A 182 -12.81 -15.95 19.98
CA ILE A 182 -14.06 -15.56 20.64
C ILE A 182 -13.91 -14.20 21.32
N VAL A 183 -12.79 -13.95 22.04
CA VAL A 183 -12.55 -12.67 22.71
C VAL A 183 -12.38 -11.54 21.68
N ARG A 184 -11.57 -11.76 20.63
CA ARG A 184 -11.39 -10.77 19.55
C ARG A 184 -12.70 -10.49 18.83
N GLY A 185 -13.46 -11.53 18.49
CA GLY A 185 -14.77 -11.39 17.86
C GLY A 185 -15.76 -10.63 18.72
N SER A 186 -15.79 -10.89 20.03
CA SER A 186 -16.61 -10.15 21.00
C SER A 186 -16.22 -8.68 21.06
N LEU A 187 -14.92 -8.36 21.14
CA LEU A 187 -14.45 -6.97 21.12
C LEU A 187 -14.85 -6.24 19.84
N VAL A 188 -14.70 -6.88 18.68
CA VAL A 188 -15.10 -6.32 17.39
C VAL A 188 -16.61 -6.14 17.30
N ALA A 189 -17.40 -7.09 17.79
CA ALA A 189 -18.86 -6.96 17.83
C ALA A 189 -19.32 -5.80 18.72
N VAL A 190 -18.74 -5.67 19.91
CA VAL A 190 -18.99 -4.54 20.82
C VAL A 190 -18.58 -3.22 20.15
N ALA A 191 -17.45 -3.18 19.45
CA ALA A 191 -17.06 -2.01 18.66
C ALA A 191 -18.09 -1.69 17.57
N GLY A 192 -18.62 -2.68 16.86
CA GLY A 192 -19.69 -2.50 15.89
C GLY A 192 -20.96 -1.89 16.50
N VAL A 193 -21.37 -2.37 17.68
CA VAL A 193 -22.50 -1.79 18.43
C VAL A 193 -22.19 -0.35 18.87
N ALA A 194 -20.98 -0.09 19.37
CA ALA A 194 -20.57 1.25 19.74
C ALA A 194 -20.58 2.21 18.53
N LEU A 195 -20.15 1.75 17.35
CA LEU A 195 -20.22 2.54 16.12
C LEU A 195 -21.65 2.87 15.71
N PHE A 196 -22.63 1.98 15.93
CA PHE A 196 -24.05 2.30 15.72
C PHE A 196 -24.53 3.43 16.64
N VAL A 197 -24.15 3.37 17.92
CA VAL A 197 -24.62 4.34 18.93
C VAL A 197 -23.93 5.70 18.77
N PHE A 198 -22.64 5.70 18.48
CA PHE A 198 -21.78 6.90 18.47
C PHE A 198 -21.38 7.33 17.06
N TRP A 199 -22.28 7.16 16.07
CA TRP A 199 -21.91 7.36 14.67
C TRP A 199 -21.50 8.80 14.34
N GLU A 200 -22.24 9.78 14.89
CA GLU A 200 -21.91 11.20 14.74
C GLU A 200 -20.56 11.53 15.37
N LEU A 201 -20.29 10.99 16.57
CA LEU A 201 -19.06 11.27 17.30
C LEU A 201 -17.84 10.80 16.51
N TYR A 202 -17.84 9.57 15.99
CA TYR A 202 -16.67 9.10 15.26
C TYR A 202 -16.53 9.81 13.90
N LEU A 203 -17.63 10.20 13.24
CA LEU A 203 -17.57 11.01 12.02
C LEU A 203 -16.91 12.38 12.31
N VAL A 204 -17.31 13.04 13.39
CA VAL A 204 -16.68 14.30 13.84
C VAL A 204 -15.19 14.10 14.16
N LEU A 205 -14.82 12.99 14.82
CA LEU A 205 -13.42 12.68 15.10
C LEU A 205 -12.61 12.46 13.81
N ILE A 206 -13.17 11.76 12.83
CA ILE A 206 -12.53 11.58 11.50
C ILE A 206 -12.34 12.94 10.83
N LEU A 207 -13.37 13.78 10.79
CA LEU A 207 -13.29 15.12 10.22
C LEU A 207 -12.24 15.98 10.93
N LEU A 208 -12.16 15.93 12.26
CA LEU A 208 -11.14 16.64 13.02
C LEU A 208 -9.72 16.20 12.64
N VAL A 209 -9.50 14.88 12.53
CA VAL A 209 -8.21 14.33 12.10
C VAL A 209 -7.89 14.79 10.67
N LEU A 210 -8.87 14.78 9.76
CA LEU A 210 -8.70 15.25 8.38
C LEU A 210 -8.38 16.74 8.30
N VAL A 211 -9.06 17.58 9.10
CA VAL A 211 -8.76 19.02 9.21
C VAL A 211 -7.30 19.22 9.61
N ILE A 212 -6.86 18.58 10.71
CA ILE A 212 -5.48 18.70 11.19
C ILE A 212 -4.50 18.22 10.13
N TRP A 213 -4.80 17.09 9.47
CA TRP A 213 -3.97 16.53 8.42
C TRP A 213 -3.83 17.48 7.22
N PHE A 214 -4.93 17.97 6.68
CA PHE A 214 -4.93 18.84 5.50
C PHE A 214 -4.24 20.17 5.75
N PHE A 215 -4.49 20.81 6.90
CA PHE A 215 -3.79 22.05 7.24
C PHE A 215 -2.30 21.84 7.51
N SER A 216 -1.92 20.73 8.17
CA SER A 216 -0.52 20.40 8.41
C SER A 216 0.21 20.11 7.09
N SER A 217 -0.41 19.32 6.21
CA SER A 217 0.10 19.03 4.86
C SER A 217 0.27 20.30 4.05
N ALA A 218 -0.73 21.18 4.02
CA ALA A 218 -0.68 22.46 3.34
C ALA A 218 0.45 23.35 3.90
N ALA A 219 0.55 23.48 5.22
CA ALA A 219 1.58 24.29 5.86
C ALA A 219 2.98 23.81 5.50
N VAL A 220 3.26 22.50 5.64
CA VAL A 220 4.58 21.92 5.35
C VAL A 220 4.93 22.10 3.87
N THR A 221 4.02 21.75 2.97
CA THR A 221 4.28 21.80 1.52
C THR A 221 4.41 23.24 0.99
N LEU A 222 3.55 24.17 1.42
CA LEU A 222 3.64 25.58 0.99
C LEU A 222 4.86 26.29 1.58
N LEU A 223 5.20 26.04 2.86
CA LEU A 223 6.44 26.56 3.45
C LEU A 223 7.67 26.04 2.69
N ARG A 224 7.63 24.80 2.22
CA ARG A 224 8.69 24.22 1.39
C ARG A 224 8.86 24.97 0.07
N VAL A 225 7.76 25.27 -0.61
CA VAL A 225 7.78 26.05 -1.87
C VAL A 225 8.44 27.41 -1.66
N ILE A 226 8.16 28.08 -0.55
CA ILE A 226 8.75 29.39 -0.21
C ILE A 226 10.24 29.27 0.13
N ARG A 227 10.62 28.26 0.93
CA ARG A 227 12.00 28.07 1.40
C ARG A 227 12.95 27.60 0.31
N GLU A 228 12.51 26.65 -0.51
CA GLU A 228 13.37 25.96 -1.49
C GLU A 228 13.38 26.68 -2.87
N ARG A 229 12.56 27.73 -3.07
CA ARG A 229 12.57 28.68 -4.21
C ARG A 229 12.81 28.05 -5.59
N GLY A 230 12.25 26.86 -5.85
CA GLY A 230 12.33 26.18 -7.14
C GLY A 230 13.32 25.00 -7.21
N ASN A 231 14.16 24.78 -6.20
CA ASN A 231 14.99 23.57 -6.10
C ASN A 231 14.20 22.39 -5.50
N LEU A 232 13.04 22.11 -6.10
CA LEU A 232 12.11 21.07 -5.66
C LEU A 232 12.19 19.90 -6.65
N PRO A 233 12.55 18.68 -6.22
CA PRO A 233 12.76 17.54 -7.12
C PRO A 233 11.47 17.04 -7.78
N ASN A 234 10.30 17.22 -7.15
CA ASN A 234 9.02 16.92 -7.80
C ASN A 234 8.53 18.06 -8.71
N GLY A 235 9.30 19.15 -8.80
CA GLY A 235 8.93 20.37 -9.51
C GLY A 235 8.15 21.37 -8.65
N PHE A 236 8.35 22.65 -8.96
CA PHE A 236 7.70 23.76 -8.27
C PHE A 236 6.17 23.68 -8.37
N TRP A 237 5.64 23.52 -9.58
CA TRP A 237 4.20 23.53 -9.84
C TRP A 237 3.46 22.38 -9.17
N TYR A 238 4.05 21.19 -9.17
CA TYR A 238 3.46 20.03 -8.50
C TYR A 238 3.41 20.23 -6.98
N THR A 239 4.51 20.66 -6.37
CA THR A 239 4.57 20.89 -4.92
C THR A 239 3.63 22.01 -4.49
N LEU A 240 3.57 23.10 -5.26
CA LEU A 240 2.63 24.19 -5.04
C LEU A 240 1.19 23.70 -5.19
N GLY A 241 0.90 22.95 -6.24
CA GLY A 241 -0.42 22.35 -6.49
C GLY A 241 -0.87 21.49 -5.32
N LEU A 242 -0.03 20.57 -4.83
CA LEU A 242 -0.33 19.76 -3.65
C LEU A 242 -0.64 20.60 -2.42
N GLY A 243 0.18 21.61 -2.12
CA GLY A 243 -0.03 22.45 -0.95
C GLY A 243 -1.30 23.29 -1.01
N VAL A 244 -1.61 23.84 -2.19
CA VAL A 244 -2.87 24.56 -2.43
C VAL A 244 -4.07 23.61 -2.36
N SER A 245 -4.00 22.43 -2.97
CA SER A 245 -5.06 21.42 -2.89
C SER A 245 -5.32 20.97 -1.46
N SER A 246 -4.28 20.68 -0.68
CA SER A 246 -4.42 20.36 0.75
C SER A 246 -5.06 21.51 1.52
N LEU A 247 -4.72 22.77 1.22
CA LEU A 247 -5.34 23.93 1.87
C LEU A 247 -6.83 24.03 1.54
N VAL A 248 -7.20 23.86 0.27
CA VAL A 248 -8.60 23.87 -0.18
C VAL A 248 -9.40 22.77 0.51
N LEU A 249 -8.85 21.54 0.59
CA LEU A 249 -9.48 20.43 1.31
C LEU A 249 -9.62 20.73 2.81
N GLY A 250 -8.62 21.37 3.43
CA GLY A 250 -8.70 21.81 4.83
C GLY A 250 -9.79 22.86 5.07
N ILE A 251 -9.97 23.80 4.15
CA ILE A 251 -11.05 24.80 4.21
C ILE A 251 -12.41 24.11 4.04
N LEU A 252 -12.56 23.26 3.02
CA LEU A 252 -13.80 22.49 2.79
C LEU A 252 -14.17 21.64 4.01
N ALA A 253 -13.20 21.02 4.68
CA ALA A 253 -13.42 20.23 5.89
C ALA A 253 -14.09 21.00 7.03
N VAL A 254 -13.87 22.33 7.09
CA VAL A 254 -14.44 23.20 8.13
C VAL A 254 -15.73 23.84 7.66
N THR A 255 -15.80 24.29 6.40
CA THR A 255 -16.93 25.07 5.89
C THR A 255 -18.06 24.23 5.33
N LEU A 256 -17.72 23.11 4.67
CA LEU A 256 -18.65 22.22 3.96
C LEU A 256 -18.26 20.75 4.24
N PRO A 257 -18.34 20.30 5.50
CA PRO A 257 -17.87 18.97 5.89
C PRO A 257 -18.63 17.84 5.17
N GLU A 258 -19.93 18.02 4.92
CA GLU A 258 -20.75 17.04 4.19
C GLU A 258 -20.23 16.85 2.77
N GLU A 259 -20.05 17.94 2.01
CA GLU A 259 -19.52 17.87 0.64
C GLU A 259 -18.10 17.28 0.58
N LEU A 260 -17.26 17.55 1.60
CA LEU A 260 -15.95 16.93 1.68
C LEU A 260 -16.07 15.41 1.85
N VAL A 261 -16.97 14.95 2.72
CA VAL A 261 -17.17 13.52 2.93
C VAL A 261 -17.70 12.87 1.66
N ASP A 262 -18.65 13.50 0.95
CA ASP A 262 -19.13 13.03 -0.35
C ASP A 262 -17.97 12.90 -1.35
N LEU A 263 -17.14 13.94 -1.47
CA LEU A 263 -15.94 13.90 -2.31
C LEU A 263 -14.99 12.75 -1.95
N LEU A 264 -14.75 12.53 -0.65
CA LEU A 264 -13.88 11.45 -0.18
C LEU A 264 -14.47 10.07 -0.50
N VAL A 265 -15.78 9.90 -0.40
CA VAL A 265 -16.46 8.65 -0.78
C VAL A 265 -16.42 8.44 -2.29
N ILE A 266 -16.58 9.49 -3.11
CA ILE A 266 -16.40 9.42 -4.57
C ILE A 266 -14.97 8.99 -4.91
N LEU A 267 -13.97 9.60 -4.28
CA LEU A 267 -12.56 9.25 -4.49
C LEU A 267 -12.29 7.80 -4.08
N LEU A 268 -12.79 7.37 -2.92
CA LEU A 268 -12.69 5.98 -2.47
C LEU A 268 -13.34 5.03 -3.48
N ALA A 269 -14.54 5.35 -3.96
CA ALA A 269 -15.24 4.54 -4.95
C ALA A 269 -14.44 4.44 -6.26
N GLY A 270 -13.83 5.53 -6.71
CA GLY A 270 -12.93 5.54 -7.87
C GLY A 270 -11.71 4.64 -7.67
N ILE A 271 -11.05 4.69 -6.51
CA ILE A 271 -9.91 3.82 -6.18
C ILE A 271 -10.34 2.35 -6.16
N VAL A 272 -11.46 2.04 -5.52
CA VAL A 272 -12.00 0.67 -5.43
C VAL A 272 -12.39 0.15 -6.82
N LEU A 273 -12.97 1.00 -7.68
CA LEU A 273 -13.31 0.67 -9.06
C LEU A 273 -12.05 0.32 -9.87
N MET A 274 -11.01 1.15 -9.76
CA MET A 274 -9.72 0.91 -10.42
C MET A 274 -9.07 -0.39 -9.92
N ALA A 275 -9.02 -0.61 -8.61
CA ALA A 275 -8.48 -1.85 -8.03
C ALA A 275 -9.24 -3.08 -8.53
N GLY A 276 -10.57 -3.01 -8.61
CA GLY A 276 -11.40 -4.06 -9.20
C GLY A 276 -11.07 -4.31 -10.68
N ALA A 277 -10.87 -3.24 -11.46
CA ALA A 277 -10.52 -3.34 -12.87
C ALA A 277 -9.14 -4.01 -13.07
N PHE A 278 -8.14 -3.62 -12.27
CA PHE A 278 -6.83 -4.27 -12.29
C PHE A 278 -6.92 -5.77 -11.97
N LEU A 279 -7.69 -6.16 -10.95
CA LEU A 279 -7.89 -7.58 -10.62
C LEU A 279 -8.57 -8.37 -11.74
N VAL A 280 -9.56 -7.78 -12.43
CA VAL A 280 -10.23 -8.42 -13.57
C VAL A 280 -9.28 -8.58 -14.76
N LEU A 281 -8.52 -7.54 -15.09
CA LEU A 281 -7.54 -7.57 -16.19
C LEU A 281 -6.44 -8.60 -15.93
N ASP A 282 -5.92 -8.63 -14.71
CA ASP A 282 -4.90 -9.57 -14.27
C ASP A 282 -5.44 -11.02 -14.24
N ALA A 283 -6.68 -11.22 -13.77
CA ALA A 283 -7.37 -12.51 -13.88
C ALA A 283 -7.51 -12.96 -15.34
N TYR A 284 -7.83 -12.05 -16.25
CA TYR A 284 -7.93 -12.35 -17.68
C TYR A 284 -6.56 -12.76 -18.25
N GLY A 285 -5.49 -12.06 -17.87
CA GLY A 285 -4.11 -12.41 -18.21
C GLY A 285 -3.73 -13.82 -17.74
N LEU A 286 -3.99 -14.15 -16.48
CA LEU A 286 -3.75 -15.47 -15.92
C LEU A 286 -4.55 -16.57 -16.61
N ARG A 287 -5.82 -16.30 -16.95
CA ARG A 287 -6.66 -17.26 -17.69
C ARG A 287 -6.08 -17.56 -19.07
N ASN A 288 -5.61 -16.54 -19.78
CA ASN A 288 -4.98 -16.73 -21.09
C ASN A 288 -3.65 -17.46 -20.98
N ALA A 289 -2.83 -17.16 -19.97
CA ALA A 289 -1.59 -17.87 -19.70
C ALA A 289 -1.83 -19.37 -19.41
N ALA A 290 -2.82 -19.69 -18.58
CA ALA A 290 -3.20 -21.07 -18.28
C ALA A 290 -3.62 -21.84 -19.55
N ARG A 291 -4.41 -21.21 -20.43
CA ARG A 291 -4.81 -21.80 -21.71
C ARG A 291 -3.62 -22.08 -22.62
N LEU A 292 -2.65 -21.17 -22.72
CA LEU A 292 -1.44 -21.39 -23.52
C LEU A 292 -0.56 -22.52 -22.97
N MET A 293 -0.52 -22.69 -21.64
CA MET A 293 0.19 -23.81 -21.00
C MET A 293 -0.49 -25.17 -21.28
N GLU A 294 -1.82 -25.20 -21.33
CA GLU A 294 -2.59 -26.39 -21.74
C GLU A 294 -2.35 -26.74 -23.23
N GLU A 295 -2.39 -25.74 -24.12
CA GLU A 295 -2.14 -25.93 -25.56
C GLU A 295 -0.68 -26.34 -25.85
N GLY A 296 0.27 -25.97 -24.99
CA GLY A 296 1.70 -26.33 -25.07
C GLY A 296 2.08 -27.74 -24.60
N GLY A 297 1.12 -28.56 -24.18
CA GLY A 297 1.36 -29.97 -23.83
C GLY A 297 1.87 -30.22 -22.41
N PHE A 298 1.66 -29.28 -21.47
CA PHE A 298 1.97 -29.46 -20.04
C PHE A 298 0.78 -30.02 -19.21
N ALA A 299 -0.22 -30.59 -19.88
CA ALA A 299 -1.43 -31.17 -19.28
C ALA A 299 -1.31 -32.69 -19.08
#